data_AF-A0A2D6X3Z1-F1
#
_entry.id   AF-A0A2D6X3Z1-F1
#
_cell.length_a   1.000
_cell.length_b   1.000
_cell.length_c   1.000
_cell.angle_alpha   90.00
_cell.angle_beta   90.00
_cell.angle_gamma   90.00
#
_symmetry.space_group_name_H-M   'P 1'
#
loop_
_entity.id
_entity.type
_entity.pdbx_description
1 polymer ?
#
loop_
_entity_poly.entity_id
_entity_poly.type
_entity_poly.pdbx_seq_one_letter_code
_entity_poly.pdbx_strand_id
1 'polypeptide(L)'
;MVFLKFLLKINVFIGRKIMYLIAKYQAEEEVQEVVKSQKFDMRGMGDRIKNVWLHDQDVIDKRWDICKGCEFLTENNRCEQCGCFMKIKHRLATARCPVGKWEKEYKFIEGKKVNGTHTAT
;
A
#
# COMPACT_ATOMS: atom_id res chain seq x y z
N MET A 1 15.64 -50.80 19.13
CA MET A 1 16.08 -49.48 18.60
C MET A 1 15.12 -48.84 17.58
N VAL A 2 14.29 -49.59 16.84
CA VAL A 2 13.36 -49.02 15.82
C VAL A 2 12.24 -48.17 16.44
N PHE A 3 11.66 -48.64 17.55
CA PHE A 3 10.59 -47.93 18.27
C PHE A 3 11.04 -46.56 18.80
N LEU A 4 12.24 -46.48 19.37
CA LEU A 4 12.81 -45.23 19.85
C LEU A 4 13.04 -44.23 18.71
N LYS A 5 13.51 -44.69 17.54
CA LYS A 5 13.65 -43.85 16.33
C LYS A 5 12.30 -43.34 15.81
N PHE A 6 11.25 -44.17 15.91
CA PHE A 6 9.89 -43.78 15.55
C PHE A 6 9.34 -42.69 16.47
N LEU A 7 9.49 -42.86 17.79
CA LEU A 7 9.11 -41.84 18.77
C LEU A 7 9.88 -40.53 18.57
N LEU A 8 11.18 -40.61 18.26
CA LEU A 8 11.99 -39.44 17.97
C LEU A 8 11.48 -38.67 16.73
N LYS A 9 11.07 -39.39 15.67
CA LYS A 9 10.48 -38.79 14.46
C LYS A 9 9.15 -38.10 14.75
N ILE A 10 8.29 -38.70 15.57
CA ILE A 10 7.04 -38.08 16.01
C ILE A 10 7.33 -36.81 16.79
N ASN A 11 8.27 -36.85 17.74
CA ASN A 11 8.64 -35.68 18.54
C ASN A 11 9.16 -34.52 17.66
N VAL A 12 10.07 -34.81 16.72
CA VAL A 12 10.58 -33.81 15.77
C VAL A 12 9.47 -33.26 14.87
N PHE A 13 8.55 -34.09 14.40
CA PHE A 13 7.43 -33.65 13.57
C PHE A 13 6.48 -32.71 14.33
N ILE A 14 6.09 -33.10 15.55
CA ILE A 14 5.24 -32.29 16.43
C ILE A 14 5.96 -30.98 16.75
N GLY A 15 7.24 -31.02 17.12
CA GLY A 15 8.04 -29.83 17.40
C GLY A 15 8.13 -28.86 16.21
N ARG A 16 8.35 -29.37 14.99
CA ARG A 16 8.34 -28.55 13.76
C ARG A 16 6.99 -27.90 13.51
N LYS A 17 5.89 -28.65 13.70
CA LYS A 17 4.53 -28.14 13.51
C LYS A 17 4.19 -27.07 14.54
N ILE A 18 4.56 -27.28 15.80
CA ILE A 18 4.40 -26.29 16.87
C ILE A 18 5.21 -25.04 16.58
N MET A 19 6.50 -25.17 16.19
CA MET A 19 7.34 -24.03 15.83
C MET A 19 6.73 -23.22 14.67
N TYR A 20 6.24 -23.89 13.64
CA TYR A 20 5.54 -23.23 12.53
C TYR A 20 4.29 -22.47 13.01
N LEU A 21 3.49 -23.07 13.89
CA LEU A 21 2.29 -22.44 14.45
C LEU A 21 2.67 -21.24 15.34
N ILE A 22 3.67 -21.37 16.21
CA ILE A 22 4.15 -20.26 17.05
C ILE A 22 4.64 -19.11 16.19
N ALA A 23 5.50 -19.38 15.20
CA ALA A 23 5.98 -18.36 14.28
C ALA A 23 4.83 -17.70 13.51
N LYS A 24 3.83 -18.49 13.08
CA LYS A 24 2.64 -17.96 12.41
C LYS A 24 1.79 -17.10 13.34
N TYR A 25 1.53 -17.51 14.57
CA TYR A 25 0.69 -16.77 15.53
C TYR A 25 1.39 -15.51 16.06
N GLN A 26 2.69 -15.59 16.36
CA GLN A 26 3.49 -14.42 16.75
C GLN A 26 3.59 -13.44 15.59
N ALA A 27 3.85 -13.93 14.37
CA ALA A 27 3.77 -13.10 13.20
C ALA A 27 2.36 -12.52 13.04
N GLU A 28 1.28 -13.29 13.19
CA GLU A 28 -0.08 -12.75 13.10
C GLU A 28 -0.37 -11.66 14.15
N GLU A 29 0.17 -11.77 15.36
CA GLU A 29 0.01 -10.76 16.43
C GLU A 29 0.80 -9.48 16.13
N GLU A 30 2.09 -9.59 15.81
CA GLU A 30 2.94 -8.45 15.41
C GLU A 30 2.49 -7.82 14.09
N VAL A 31 2.16 -8.67 13.10
CA VAL A 31 1.64 -8.27 11.80
C VAL A 31 0.24 -7.70 11.94
N GLN A 32 -0.61 -8.12 12.90
CA GLN A 32 -1.91 -7.47 13.10
C GLN A 32 -1.77 -6.01 13.52
N GLU A 33 -0.78 -5.68 14.35
CA GLU A 33 -0.55 -4.31 14.78
C GLU A 33 0.04 -3.46 13.64
N VAL A 34 1.01 -4.01 12.90
CA VAL A 34 1.62 -3.35 11.73
C VAL A 34 0.63 -3.24 10.55
N VAL A 35 -0.19 -4.25 10.28
CA VAL A 35 -1.20 -4.28 9.20
C VAL A 35 -2.41 -3.42 9.54
N LYS A 36 -2.80 -3.28 10.81
CA LYS A 36 -3.81 -2.28 11.22
C LYS A 36 -3.38 -0.85 10.84
N SER A 37 -2.07 -0.57 10.87
CA SER A 37 -1.54 0.74 10.46
C SER A 37 -1.40 0.86 8.93
N GLN A 38 -1.15 -0.23 8.20
CA GLN A 38 -1.09 -0.25 6.75
C GLN A 38 -2.46 -0.52 6.12
N LYS A 39 -3.22 0.55 5.84
CA LYS A 39 -4.53 0.50 5.18
C LYS A 39 -4.54 -0.10 3.75
N PHE A 40 -3.42 -0.60 3.22
CA PHE A 40 -3.32 -1.09 1.84
C PHE A 40 -2.12 -2.04 1.63
N ASP A 41 -2.36 -3.31 1.29
CA ASP A 41 -1.31 -4.28 0.93
C ASP A 41 -0.89 -4.12 -0.55
N MET A 42 0.41 -3.89 -0.78
CA MET A 42 0.98 -3.62 -2.10
C MET A 42 1.68 -4.82 -2.73
N ARG A 43 1.79 -5.96 -2.02
CA ARG A 43 2.53 -7.14 -2.50
C ARG A 43 1.97 -7.69 -3.81
N GLY A 44 0.65 -7.61 -4.00
CA GLY A 44 -0.05 -8.05 -5.21
C GLY A 44 -0.03 -7.05 -6.39
N MET A 45 0.53 -5.85 -6.21
CA MET A 45 0.55 -4.85 -7.27
C MET A 45 1.72 -5.04 -8.24
N GLY A 46 1.48 -4.77 -9.53
CA GLY A 46 2.54 -4.68 -10.52
C GLY A 46 3.44 -3.45 -10.28
N ASP A 47 4.72 -3.54 -10.66
CA ASP A 47 5.73 -2.51 -10.38
C ASP A 47 5.39 -1.15 -10.98
N ARG A 48 4.71 -1.13 -12.12
CA ARG A 48 4.21 0.11 -12.74
C ARG A 48 3.28 0.89 -11.81
N ILE A 49 2.42 0.19 -11.07
CA ILE A 49 1.47 0.82 -10.15
C ILE A 49 2.22 1.25 -8.88
N LYS A 50 3.07 0.38 -8.32
CA LYS A 50 3.90 0.69 -7.14
C LYS A 50 4.71 1.98 -7.34
N ASN A 51 5.27 2.18 -8.54
CA ASN A 51 6.10 3.34 -8.84
C ASN A 51 5.32 4.67 -8.92
N VAL A 52 4.00 4.63 -9.14
CA VAL A 52 3.14 5.82 -9.25
C VAL A 52 2.30 6.04 -7.99
N TRP A 53 2.11 5.01 -7.18
CA TRP A 53 1.28 5.07 -5.99
C TRP A 53 2.03 5.75 -4.83
N LEU A 54 1.53 6.88 -4.34
CA LEU A 54 2.11 7.56 -3.19
C LEU A 54 1.96 6.70 -1.93
N HIS A 55 3.00 6.71 -1.09
CA HIS A 55 3.01 6.02 0.21
C HIS A 55 3.10 6.99 1.39
N ASP A 56 3.55 8.21 1.14
CA ASP A 56 3.60 9.29 2.13
C ASP A 56 2.18 9.71 2.54
N GLN A 57 1.80 9.37 3.76
CA GLN A 57 0.44 9.65 4.25
C GLN A 57 0.19 11.15 4.42
N ASP A 58 1.21 11.95 4.77
CA ASP A 58 1.02 13.38 5.02
C ASP A 58 0.61 14.11 3.73
N VAL A 59 1.26 13.76 2.61
CA VAL A 59 0.90 14.30 1.29
C VAL A 59 -0.47 13.82 0.83
N ILE A 60 -0.77 12.54 1.06
CA ILE A 60 -2.05 11.92 0.68
C ILE A 60 -3.21 12.57 1.43
N ASP A 61 -3.08 12.73 2.73
CA ASP A 61 -4.10 13.30 3.61
C ASP A 61 -4.27 14.79 3.33
N LYS A 62 -3.17 15.53 3.15
CA LYS A 62 -3.22 16.93 2.71
C LYS A 62 -3.99 17.11 1.40
N ARG A 63 -3.69 16.31 0.38
CA ARG A 63 -4.43 16.36 -0.91
C ARG A 63 -5.90 16.00 -0.72
N TRP A 64 -6.20 15.03 0.14
CA TRP A 64 -7.56 14.60 0.41
C TRP A 64 -8.37 15.66 1.17
N ASP A 65 -7.78 16.33 2.16
CA ASP A 65 -8.42 17.41 2.91
C ASP A 65 -8.71 18.61 2.01
N ILE A 66 -7.80 18.94 1.08
CA ILE A 66 -8.06 19.94 0.02
C ILE A 66 -9.27 19.53 -0.83
N CYS A 67 -9.41 18.25 -1.17
CA CYS A 67 -10.56 17.75 -1.92
C CYS A 67 -11.85 17.79 -1.09
N LYS A 68 -11.82 17.47 0.21
CA LYS A 68 -13.02 17.54 1.08
C LYS A 68 -13.60 18.96 1.15
N GLY A 69 -12.74 19.98 1.14
CA GLY A 69 -13.15 21.39 1.11
C GLY A 69 -13.44 21.93 -0.30
N CYS A 70 -13.42 21.08 -1.34
CA CYS A 70 -13.55 21.52 -2.73
C CYS A 70 -15.02 21.49 -3.18
N GLU A 71 -15.51 22.61 -3.71
CA GLU A 71 -16.87 22.75 -4.28
C GLU A 71 -17.21 21.73 -5.38
N PHE A 72 -16.21 21.22 -6.10
CA PHE A 72 -16.39 20.23 -7.17
C PHE A 72 -16.38 18.78 -6.69
N LEU A 73 -16.30 18.52 -5.37
CA LEU A 73 -16.33 17.16 -4.83
C LEU A 73 -17.78 16.72 -4.62
N THR A 74 -18.20 15.70 -5.35
CA THR A 74 -19.49 15.05 -5.17
C THR A 74 -19.50 14.13 -3.94
N GLU A 75 -20.68 13.83 -3.42
CA GLU A 75 -20.90 12.86 -2.33
C GLU A 75 -20.31 11.47 -2.63
N ASN A 76 -20.29 11.10 -3.92
CA ASN A 76 -19.70 9.84 -4.40
C ASN A 76 -18.16 9.86 -4.45
N ASN A 77 -17.51 10.88 -3.88
CA ASN A 77 -16.07 11.11 -3.89
C ASN A 77 -15.49 11.21 -5.31
N ARG A 78 -16.24 11.80 -6.25
CA ARG A 78 -15.77 12.12 -7.61
C ARG A 78 -15.65 13.62 -7.79
N CYS A 79 -14.70 14.05 -8.62
CA CYS A 79 -14.54 15.46 -8.98
C CYS A 79 -15.35 15.78 -10.23
N GLU A 80 -16.20 16.81 -10.19
CA GLU A 80 -17.02 17.23 -11.35
C GLU A 80 -16.18 17.76 -12.51
N GLN A 81 -15.01 18.36 -12.22
CA GLN A 81 -14.13 18.93 -13.24
C GLN A 81 -13.36 17.90 -14.06
N CYS A 82 -13.11 16.70 -13.52
CA CYS A 82 -12.35 15.67 -14.24
C CYS A 82 -12.97 14.28 -14.22
N GLY A 83 -14.12 14.08 -13.58
CA GLY A 83 -14.83 12.81 -13.44
C GLY A 83 -14.12 11.73 -12.63
N CYS A 84 -12.89 11.96 -12.16
CA CYS A 84 -12.08 10.95 -11.50
C CYS A 84 -12.58 10.62 -10.09
N PHE A 85 -12.43 9.35 -9.68
CA PHE A 85 -12.58 8.94 -8.29
C PHE A 85 -11.45 9.52 -7.45
N MET A 86 -11.81 10.45 -6.56
CA MET A 86 -10.81 11.22 -5.84
C MET A 86 -10.02 10.37 -4.86
N LYS A 87 -10.67 9.39 -4.19
CA LYS A 87 -10.02 8.39 -3.32
C LYS A 87 -8.83 7.65 -3.96
N ILE A 88 -8.79 7.59 -5.29
CA ILE A 88 -7.69 7.00 -6.05
C ILE A 88 -6.75 8.10 -6.55
N LYS A 89 -7.29 9.11 -7.24
CA LYS A 89 -6.47 10.12 -7.92
C LYS A 89 -5.59 10.94 -6.97
N HIS A 90 -6.03 11.22 -5.73
CA HIS A 90 -5.18 11.94 -4.77
C HIS A 90 -3.92 11.13 -4.37
N ARG A 91 -3.96 9.79 -4.48
CA ARG A 91 -2.84 8.87 -4.20
C ARG A 91 -1.89 8.67 -5.38
N LEU A 92 -2.19 9.21 -6.57
CA LEU A 92 -1.31 9.10 -7.72
C LEU A 92 -0.26 10.22 -7.69
N ALA A 93 1.02 9.85 -7.65
CA ALA A 93 2.13 10.81 -7.61
C ALA A 93 2.19 11.68 -8.87
N THR A 94 1.88 11.09 -10.02
CA THR A 94 1.90 11.75 -11.35
C THR A 94 0.62 12.52 -11.66
N ALA A 95 -0.41 12.46 -10.81
CA ALA A 95 -1.65 13.20 -11.00
C ALA A 95 -1.53 14.62 -10.45
N ARG A 96 -2.36 15.52 -10.99
CA ARG A 96 -2.56 16.88 -10.49
C ARG A 96 -4.04 17.25 -10.45
N CYS A 97 -4.36 18.28 -9.69
CA CYS A 97 -5.70 18.86 -9.70
C CYS A 97 -5.94 19.63 -11.02
N PRO A 98 -7.05 19.41 -11.73
CA PRO A 98 -7.35 20.15 -12.98
C PRO A 98 -7.54 21.65 -12.73
N VAL A 99 -7.98 22.03 -11.52
CA VAL A 99 -8.15 23.42 -11.10
C VAL A 99 -6.93 23.98 -10.34
N GLY A 100 -5.82 23.26 -10.32
CA GLY A 100 -4.56 23.75 -9.75
C GLY A 100 -4.46 23.77 -8.22
N LYS A 101 -5.41 23.19 -7.47
CA LYS A 101 -5.38 23.17 -5.98
C LYS A 101 -4.23 22.33 -5.38
N TRP A 102 -3.64 21.43 -6.16
CA TRP A 102 -2.46 20.62 -5.80
C TRP A 102 -1.78 20.06 -7.06
N GLU A 103 -0.48 19.82 -6.98
CA GLU A 103 0.38 19.43 -8.12
C GLU A 103 1.00 18.03 -7.93
N LYS A 104 1.63 17.52 -9.00
CA LYS A 104 2.35 16.23 -9.00
C LYS A 104 3.52 16.22 -8.02
N GLU A 105 3.79 15.07 -7.43
CA GLU A 105 4.88 14.91 -6.46
C GLU A 105 6.13 14.31 -7.15
N TYR A 106 6.87 15.14 -7.88
CA TYR A 106 7.99 14.68 -8.72
C TYR A 106 9.13 14.03 -7.92
N LYS A 107 9.38 14.47 -6.70
CA LYS A 107 10.38 13.88 -5.80
C LYS A 107 10.10 12.40 -5.52
N PHE A 108 8.82 12.00 -5.48
CA PHE A 108 8.44 10.61 -5.23
C PHE A 108 8.74 9.68 -6.41
N ILE A 109 8.74 10.22 -7.63
CA ILE A 109 8.90 9.47 -8.88
C ILE A 109 10.29 9.63 -9.51
N GLU A 110 11.17 10.41 -8.89
CA GLU A 110 12.54 10.59 -9.32
C GLU A 110 13.26 9.22 -9.39
N GLY A 111 13.91 8.95 -10.53
CA GLY A 111 14.59 7.68 -10.78
C GLY A 111 13.70 6.46 -11.05
N LYS A 112 12.36 6.60 -11.04
CA LYS A 112 11.42 5.49 -11.33
C LYS A 112 10.99 5.48 -12.80
N LYS A 113 10.82 4.28 -13.36
CA LYS A 113 10.24 4.11 -14.72
C LYS A 113 8.73 4.28 -14.66
N VAL A 114 8.24 5.48 -14.97
CA VAL A 114 6.81 5.83 -15.00
C VAL A 114 6.43 6.43 -16.36
N ASN A 115 5.31 6.01 -16.94
CA ASN A 115 4.85 6.50 -18.26
C ASN A 115 4.25 7.91 -18.14
N GLY A 116 4.59 8.80 -19.07
CA GLY A 116 3.95 10.13 -19.18
C GLY A 116 4.56 11.23 -18.31
N THR A 117 5.70 10.98 -17.68
CA THR A 117 6.57 12.04 -17.16
C THR A 117 7.76 12.13 -18.10
N HIS A 118 7.96 13.30 -18.71
CA HIS A 118 9.28 13.63 -19.24
C HIS A 118 10.25 13.42 -18.08
N THR A 119 11.08 12.39 -18.17
CA THR A 119 12.27 12.29 -17.34
C THR A 119 12.99 13.60 -17.60
N ALA A 120 12.99 14.50 -16.62
CA ALA A 120 13.84 15.67 -16.67
C ALA A 120 15.25 15.13 -16.89
N THR A 121 15.73 15.35 -18.11
CA THR A 121 17.13 15.16 -18.52
C THR A 121 17.67 16.56 -18.67
#